data_AF-A0A954N1Z9-F1
#
_entry.id   AF-A0A954N1Z9-F1
#
_cell.length_a   1.000
_cell.length_b   1.000
_cell.length_c   1.000
_cell.angle_alpha   90.00
_cell.angle_beta   90.00
_cell.angle_gamma   90.00
#
_symmetry.space_group_name_H-M   'P 1'
#
loop_
_entity.id
_entity.type
_entity.pdbx_description
1 polymer ?
#
loop_
_entity_poly.entity_id
_entity_poly.type
_entity_poly.pdbx_seq_one_letter_code
_entity_poly.pdbx_strand_id
1 'polypeptide(L)'
;MPLTEFDILLLKALARYYVLTRDQLQRLCFPGHASGRTTRKRLLKLQQGGYVQKHRMPVAFPGTNNAAPVYYLTKPGVELLAMWYSDPQYLALNTRQPRPDHLNHWIAITETRMVIEQSIATQSEVTLDGWINEWETVDKSAAESKQFTLRTQLSEDPPLSCSPDAAFLLS
;
A
#
# COMPACT_ATOMS: atom_id res chain seq x y z
N MET A 1 22.98 5.31 -11.72
CA MET A 1 21.87 6.09 -12.33
C MET A 1 21.23 6.92 -11.23
N PRO A 2 21.08 8.24 -11.38
CA PRO A 2 20.46 9.10 -10.37
C PRO A 2 19.00 8.71 -10.13
N LEU A 3 18.48 8.92 -8.92
CA LEU A 3 17.03 8.85 -8.63
C LEU A 3 16.27 9.81 -9.55
N THR A 4 15.06 9.43 -9.92
CA THR A 4 14.20 10.18 -10.85
C THR A 4 12.80 10.31 -10.26
N GLU A 5 11.99 11.21 -10.80
CA GLU A 5 10.58 11.36 -10.40
C GLU A 5 9.80 10.04 -10.50
N PHE A 6 10.13 9.17 -11.47
CA PHE A 6 9.55 7.83 -11.58
C PHE A 6 9.87 6.94 -10.39
N ASP A 7 11.08 7.05 -9.85
CA ASP A 7 11.46 6.31 -8.65
C ASP A 7 10.63 6.81 -7.46
N ILE A 8 10.39 8.12 -7.36
CA ILE A 8 9.57 8.74 -6.31
C ILE A 8 8.08 8.37 -6.43
N LEU A 9 7.52 8.29 -7.65
CA LEU A 9 6.14 7.83 -7.85
C LEU A 9 5.92 6.41 -7.34
N LEU A 10 6.87 5.50 -7.61
CA LEU A 10 6.83 4.13 -7.10
C LEU A 10 6.86 4.10 -5.56
N LEU A 11 7.74 4.90 -4.95
CA LEU A 11 7.83 5.00 -3.49
C LEU A 11 6.54 5.58 -2.90
N LYS A 12 5.96 6.61 -3.52
CA LYS A 12 4.70 7.22 -3.09
C LYS A 12 3.52 6.23 -3.19
N ALA A 13 3.48 5.40 -4.22
CA ALA A 13 2.49 4.34 -4.33
C ALA A 13 2.64 3.32 -3.19
N LEU A 14 3.87 2.88 -2.89
CA LEU A 14 4.13 1.99 -1.76
C LEU A 14 3.82 2.65 -0.40
N ALA A 15 4.04 3.96 -0.26
CA ALA A 15 3.61 4.70 0.93
C ALA A 15 2.09 4.70 1.10
N ARG A 16 1.34 4.83 0.00
CA ARG A 16 -0.12 4.88 0.02
C ARG A 16 -0.76 3.50 0.30
N TYR A 17 -0.23 2.44 -0.31
CA TYR A 17 -0.85 1.12 -0.30
C TYR A 17 -0.09 0.06 0.53
N TYR A 18 1.05 0.42 1.12
CA TYR A 18 1.95 -0.43 1.92
C TYR A 18 2.61 -1.58 1.14
N VAL A 19 1.83 -2.53 0.61
CA VAL A 19 2.32 -3.72 -0.10
C VAL A 19 1.72 -3.77 -1.51
N LEU A 20 2.58 -3.77 -2.52
CA LEU A 20 2.14 -3.84 -3.92
C LEU A 20 2.94 -4.86 -4.72
N THR A 21 2.29 -5.51 -5.67
CA THR A 21 2.97 -6.25 -6.72
C THR A 21 3.57 -5.29 -7.76
N ARG A 22 4.54 -5.80 -8.55
CA ARG A 22 5.06 -5.07 -9.73
C ARG A 22 3.94 -4.64 -10.68
N ASP A 23 2.93 -5.50 -10.86
CA ASP A 23 1.84 -5.25 -11.81
C ASP A 23 0.95 -4.08 -11.33
N GLN A 24 0.55 -4.10 -10.06
CA GLN A 24 -0.18 -2.99 -9.45
C GLN A 24 0.61 -1.68 -9.51
N LEU A 25 1.92 -1.72 -9.21
CA LEU A 25 2.80 -0.55 -9.33
C LEU A 25 2.86 -0.02 -10.77
N GLN A 26 2.92 -0.91 -11.76
CA GLN A 26 2.89 -0.53 -13.17
C GLN A 26 1.55 0.12 -13.52
N ARG A 27 0.42 -0.47 -13.13
CA ARG A 27 -0.92 0.08 -13.41
C ARG A 27 -1.12 1.46 -12.79
N LEU A 28 -0.68 1.65 -11.54
CA LEU A 28 -0.80 2.92 -10.82
C LEU A 28 0.12 4.02 -11.35
N CYS A 29 1.39 3.71 -11.60
CA CYS A 29 2.38 4.73 -11.93
C CYS A 29 2.57 4.91 -13.45
N PHE A 30 2.26 3.89 -14.25
CA PHE A 30 2.62 3.80 -15.66
C PHE A 30 1.54 3.07 -16.51
N PRO A 31 0.27 3.50 -16.49
CA PRO A 31 -0.83 2.77 -17.14
C PRO A 31 -0.63 2.56 -18.65
N GLY A 32 0.10 3.45 -19.34
CA GLY A 32 0.41 3.33 -20.77
C GLY A 32 1.58 2.40 -21.13
N HIS A 33 2.30 1.83 -20.16
CA HIS A 33 3.53 1.05 -20.42
C HIS A 33 3.33 -0.47 -20.25
N ALA A 34 2.78 -1.14 -21.28
CA ALA A 34 2.40 -2.55 -21.24
C ALA A 34 3.54 -3.55 -20.88
N SER A 35 4.79 -3.24 -21.26
CA SER A 35 5.94 -4.15 -21.10
C SER A 35 6.34 -4.41 -19.63
N GLY A 36 6.16 -3.42 -18.75
CA GLY A 36 6.63 -3.46 -17.36
C GLY A 36 8.15 -3.64 -17.17
N ARG A 37 8.96 -3.65 -18.25
CA ARG A 37 10.42 -3.73 -18.21
C ARG A 37 11.02 -2.54 -17.46
N THR A 38 10.51 -1.34 -17.72
CA THR A 38 10.92 -0.11 -17.03
C THR A 38 10.66 -0.22 -15.53
N THR A 39 9.45 -0.63 -15.13
CA THR A 39 9.09 -0.83 -13.71
C THR A 39 10.02 -1.82 -13.03
N ARG A 40 10.33 -2.97 -13.66
CA ARG A 40 11.28 -3.95 -13.11
C ARG A 40 12.68 -3.35 -12.92
N LYS A 41 13.20 -2.64 -13.92
CA LYS A 41 14.52 -2.00 -13.87
C LYS A 41 14.60 -0.97 -12.74
N ARG A 42 13.54 -0.17 -12.56
CA ARG A 42 13.44 0.86 -11.51
C ARG A 42 13.33 0.24 -10.12
N LEU A 43 12.47 -0.76 -9.95
CA LEU A 43 12.34 -1.50 -8.68
C LEU A 43 13.63 -2.21 -8.27
N LEU A 44 14.35 -2.82 -9.22
CA LEU A 44 15.66 -3.43 -8.93
C LEU A 44 16.65 -2.39 -8.41
N LYS A 45 16.69 -1.20 -9.02
CA LYS A 45 17.56 -0.11 -8.56
C LYS A 45 17.15 0.41 -7.18
N LEU A 46 15.85 0.64 -6.95
CA LEU A 46 15.34 1.05 -5.64
C LEU A 46 15.69 0.02 -4.56
N GLN A 47 15.61 -1.27 -4.89
CA GLN A 47 16.00 -2.36 -4.00
C GLN A 47 17.51 -2.36 -3.73
N GLN A 48 18.35 -2.18 -4.75
CA GLN A 48 19.80 -2.06 -4.61
C GLN A 48 20.21 -0.83 -3.77
N GLY A 49 19.44 0.26 -3.85
CA GLY A 49 19.61 1.44 -3.00
C GLY A 49 19.01 1.29 -1.60
N GLY A 50 18.41 0.14 -1.28
CA GLY A 50 17.84 -0.14 0.04
C GLY A 50 16.53 0.59 0.35
N TYR A 51 15.89 1.27 -0.61
CA TYR A 51 14.65 2.05 -0.42
C TYR A 51 13.39 1.20 -0.40
N VAL A 52 13.43 0.03 -1.05
CA VAL A 52 12.33 -0.94 -1.07
C VAL A 52 12.88 -2.33 -0.80
N GLN A 53 12.06 -3.17 -0.20
CA GLN A 53 12.34 -4.60 -0.07
C GLN A 53 11.43 -5.39 -1.01
N LYS A 54 11.93 -6.55 -1.45
CA LYS A 54 11.22 -7.48 -2.32
C LYS A 54 10.95 -8.75 -1.55
N HIS A 55 9.67 -9.08 -1.35
CA HIS A 55 9.26 -10.33 -0.71
C HIS A 55 8.71 -11.29 -1.76
N ARG A 56 9.21 -12.54 -1.75
CA ARG A 56 8.66 -13.60 -2.61
C ARG A 56 7.33 -14.07 -2.03
N MET A 57 6.34 -14.25 -2.89
CA MET A 57 5.08 -14.88 -2.49
C MET A 57 5.29 -16.38 -2.29
N PRO A 58 4.86 -16.96 -1.16
CA PRO A 58 5.08 -18.39 -0.87
C PRO A 58 4.20 -19.31 -1.73
N VAL A 59 3.04 -18.83 -2.19
CA VAL A 59 2.05 -19.63 -2.93
C VAL A 59 1.61 -18.85 -4.18
N ALA A 60 1.47 -19.54 -5.32
CA ALA A 60 0.89 -18.98 -6.55
C ALA A 60 -0.63 -19.20 -6.55
N PHE A 61 -1.41 -18.19 -6.97
CA PHE A 61 -2.86 -18.33 -7.09
C PHE A 61 -3.27 -18.97 -8.43
N PRO A 62 -4.35 -19.76 -8.46
CA PRO A 62 -5.02 -20.15 -9.70
C PRO A 62 -5.44 -18.90 -10.50
N GLY A 63 -5.17 -18.88 -11.80
CA GLY A 63 -5.52 -17.75 -12.67
C GLY A 63 -4.54 -16.57 -12.66
N THR A 64 -3.50 -16.60 -11.81
CA THR A 64 -2.40 -15.62 -11.87
C THR A 64 -1.13 -16.28 -12.40
N ASN A 65 -0.43 -15.61 -13.32
CA ASN A 65 0.85 -16.08 -13.83
C ASN A 65 1.94 -15.89 -12.74
N ASN A 66 2.08 -16.91 -11.89
CA ASN A 66 3.06 -17.10 -10.82
C ASN A 66 2.88 -16.26 -9.55
N ALA A 67 3.51 -16.75 -8.49
CA ALA A 67 3.72 -16.12 -7.19
C ALA A 67 4.55 -14.82 -7.32
N ALA A 68 3.95 -13.79 -7.92
CA ALA A 68 4.60 -12.53 -8.25
C ALA A 68 5.09 -11.87 -6.97
N PRO A 69 6.36 -11.42 -6.91
CA PRO A 69 6.89 -10.79 -5.71
C PRO A 69 6.15 -9.50 -5.39
N VAL A 70 6.06 -9.22 -4.09
CA VAL A 70 5.57 -7.94 -3.59
C VAL A 70 6.71 -7.05 -3.13
N TYR A 71 6.42 -5.76 -3.07
CA TYR A 71 7.33 -4.70 -2.69
C TYR A 71 6.70 -3.87 -1.57
N TYR A 72 7.54 -3.37 -0.66
CA TYR A 72 7.15 -2.48 0.44
C TYR A 72 8.32 -1.55 0.78
N LEU A 73 8.03 -0.43 1.44
CA LEU A 73 9.03 0.57 1.82
C LEU A 73 9.91 0.10 2.97
N THR A 74 11.16 0.55 2.96
CA THR A 74 12.08 0.48 4.09
C THR A 74 12.17 1.84 4.79
N LYS A 75 12.89 1.89 5.93
CA LYS A 75 13.22 3.15 6.61
C LYS A 75 13.92 4.17 5.68
N PRO A 76 14.98 3.81 4.94
CA PRO A 76 15.56 4.71 3.93
C PRO A 76 14.56 5.18 2.86
N GLY A 77 13.59 4.33 2.48
CA GLY A 77 12.56 4.67 1.51
C GLY A 77 11.61 5.77 2.00
N VAL A 78 11.18 5.69 3.26
CA VAL A 78 10.31 6.72 3.85
C VAL A 78 11.08 8.00 4.19
N GLU A 79 12.35 7.90 4.60
CA GLU A 79 13.24 9.06 4.80
C GLU A 79 13.46 9.84 3.50
N LEU A 80 13.67 9.12 2.39
CA LEU A 80 13.77 9.72 1.06
C LEU A 80 12.48 10.45 0.67
N LEU A 81 11.31 9.86 0.93
CA LEU A 81 10.03 10.52 0.66
C LEU A 81 9.83 11.77 1.52
N ALA A 82 10.15 11.68 2.82
CA ALA A 82 10.04 12.79 3.75
C ALA A 82 10.92 13.97 3.31
N MET A 83 12.15 13.68 2.91
CA MET A 83 13.07 14.69 2.36
C MET A 83 12.56 15.25 1.02
N TRP A 84 12.13 14.39 0.09
CA TRP A 84 11.70 14.81 -1.24
C TRP A 84 10.49 15.74 -1.21
N TYR A 85 9.49 15.42 -0.38
CA TYR A 85 8.28 16.21 -0.25
C TYR A 85 8.36 17.27 0.86
N SER A 86 9.47 17.34 1.61
CA SER A 86 9.59 18.16 2.81
C SER A 86 8.44 17.92 3.81
N ASP A 87 8.04 16.64 3.96
CA ASP A 87 6.90 16.22 4.78
C ASP A 87 7.32 15.12 5.77
N PRO A 88 7.49 15.44 7.06
CA PRO A 88 7.90 14.47 8.07
C PRO A 88 6.86 13.39 8.34
N GLN A 89 5.60 13.54 7.91
CA GLN A 89 4.56 12.51 8.13
C GLN A 89 4.88 11.19 7.44
N TYR A 90 5.71 11.21 6.38
CA TYR A 90 6.20 9.98 5.74
C TYR A 90 7.02 9.10 6.71
N LEU A 91 7.68 9.69 7.70
CA LEU A 91 8.50 8.94 8.69
C LEU A 91 7.64 8.06 9.61
N ALA A 92 6.34 8.36 9.75
CA ALA A 92 5.40 7.57 10.55
C ALA A 92 4.80 6.37 9.79
N LEU A 93 5.14 6.19 8.51
CA LEU A 93 4.60 5.10 7.70
C LEU A 93 5.14 3.74 8.14
N ASN A 94 4.34 2.70 7.91
CA ASN A 94 4.72 1.34 8.20
C ASN A 94 5.82 0.85 7.23
N THR A 95 7.00 0.59 7.77
CA THR A 95 8.13 -0.03 7.05
C THR A 95 8.44 -1.44 7.54
N ARG A 96 7.55 -2.06 8.32
CA ARG A 96 7.74 -3.42 8.82
C ARG A 96 7.66 -4.40 7.64
N GLN A 97 8.38 -5.50 7.76
CA GLN A 97 8.23 -6.59 6.80
C GLN A 97 6.82 -7.17 6.93
N PRO A 98 6.03 -7.22 5.84
CA PRO A 98 4.72 -7.84 5.89
C PRO A 98 4.87 -9.34 6.11
N ARG A 99 3.97 -9.89 6.92
CA ARG A 99 3.93 -11.32 7.25
C ARG A 99 3.71 -12.17 5.99
N PRO A 100 4.54 -13.19 5.72
CA PRO A 100 4.44 -14.01 4.50
C PRO A 100 3.06 -14.65 4.28
N ASP A 101 2.42 -15.08 5.37
CA ASP A 101 1.10 -15.70 5.40
C ASP A 101 -0.04 -14.72 5.10
N HIS A 102 0.16 -13.42 5.29
CA HIS A 102 -0.84 -12.38 5.07
C HIS A 102 -0.66 -11.63 3.73
N LEU A 103 0.40 -11.90 2.95
CA LEU A 103 0.66 -11.15 1.72
C LEU A 103 -0.50 -11.22 0.72
N ASN A 104 -1.14 -12.39 0.64
CA ASN A 104 -2.33 -12.62 -0.18
C ASN A 104 -3.46 -11.67 0.19
N HIS A 105 -3.73 -11.56 1.48
CA HIS A 105 -4.74 -10.68 2.04
C HIS A 105 -4.44 -9.21 1.74
N TRP A 106 -3.18 -8.78 1.91
CA TRP A 106 -2.74 -7.42 1.57
C TRP A 106 -2.97 -7.04 0.11
N ILE A 107 -2.62 -7.95 -0.81
CA ILE A 107 -2.83 -7.73 -2.24
C ILE A 107 -4.33 -7.59 -2.55
N ALA A 108 -5.17 -8.44 -1.95
CA ALA A 108 -6.61 -8.42 -2.17
C ALA A 108 -7.26 -7.13 -1.66
N ILE A 109 -6.95 -6.70 -0.42
CA ILE A 109 -7.41 -5.43 0.13
C ILE A 109 -6.98 -4.26 -0.76
N THR A 110 -5.73 -4.28 -1.18
CA THR A 110 -5.17 -3.21 -2.01
C THR A 110 -5.83 -3.16 -3.38
N GLU A 111 -6.10 -4.30 -4.01
CA GLU A 111 -6.81 -4.33 -5.28
C GLU A 111 -8.23 -3.76 -5.15
N THR A 112 -8.97 -4.15 -4.11
CA THR A 112 -10.29 -3.59 -3.80
C THR A 112 -10.23 -2.07 -3.60
N ARG A 113 -9.24 -1.59 -2.82
CA ARG A 113 -9.00 -0.16 -2.63
C ARG A 113 -8.70 0.57 -3.93
N MET A 114 -7.82 0.03 -4.76
CA MET A 114 -7.47 0.62 -6.05
C MET A 114 -8.70 0.75 -6.96
N VAL A 115 -9.53 -0.29 -7.03
CA VAL A 115 -10.75 -0.28 -7.86
C VAL A 115 -11.74 0.78 -7.37
N ILE A 116 -11.97 0.87 -6.06
CA ILE A 116 -12.89 1.86 -5.47
C ILE A 116 -12.35 3.28 -5.69
N GLU A 117 -11.07 3.53 -5.40
CA GLU A 117 -10.44 4.85 -5.61
C GLU A 117 -10.53 5.29 -7.07
N GLN A 118 -10.27 4.38 -8.03
CA GLN A 118 -10.37 4.68 -9.45
C GLN A 118 -11.82 4.92 -9.89
N SER A 119 -12.77 4.13 -9.39
CA SER A 119 -14.20 4.28 -9.72
C SER A 119 -14.71 5.63 -9.23
N ILE A 120 -14.39 5.99 -7.98
CA ILE A 120 -14.73 7.30 -7.40
C ILE A 120 -14.12 8.43 -8.24
N ALA A 121 -12.87 8.30 -8.69
CA ALA A 121 -12.22 9.32 -9.51
C ALA A 121 -12.85 9.54 -10.90
N THR A 122 -13.70 8.63 -11.38
CA THR A 122 -14.41 8.75 -12.68
C THR A 122 -15.80 9.38 -12.59
N GLN A 123 -16.25 9.74 -11.39
CA GLN A 123 -17.57 10.29 -11.13
C GLN A 123 -17.48 11.45 -10.13
N SER A 124 -18.60 12.12 -9.85
CA SER A 124 -18.65 13.31 -8.98
C SER A 124 -19.72 13.27 -7.89
N GLU A 125 -20.43 12.16 -7.75
CA GLU A 125 -21.53 11.97 -6.78
C GLU A 125 -21.01 11.58 -5.38
N VAL A 126 -19.89 10.87 -5.32
CA VAL A 126 -19.25 10.40 -4.09
C VAL A 126 -17.83 10.93 -4.02
N THR A 127 -17.39 11.40 -2.85
CA THR A 127 -16.00 11.74 -2.58
C THR A 127 -15.36 10.78 -1.60
N LEU A 128 -14.08 10.45 -1.81
CA LEU A 128 -13.30 9.65 -0.86
C LEU A 128 -12.57 10.57 0.10
N ASP A 129 -13.10 10.71 1.31
CA ASP A 129 -12.51 11.54 2.36
C ASP A 129 -11.32 10.87 3.04
N GLY A 130 -11.35 9.54 3.11
CA GLY A 130 -10.33 8.80 3.82
C GLY A 130 -10.38 7.29 3.63
N TRP A 131 -9.26 6.68 3.99
CA TRP A 131 -9.10 5.24 4.09
C TRP A 131 -8.59 4.96 5.50
N ILE A 132 -9.13 3.92 6.14
CA ILE A 132 -8.68 3.44 7.44
C ILE A 132 -8.36 1.95 7.29
N ASN A 133 -7.20 1.50 7.74
CA ASN A 133 -6.89 0.08 7.86
C ASN A 133 -6.31 -0.27 9.23
N GLU A 134 -6.25 -1.57 9.53
CA GLU A 134 -5.71 -2.11 10.79
C GLU A 134 -4.22 -1.75 11.08
N TRP A 135 -3.46 -1.23 10.11
CA TRP A 135 -2.03 -0.90 10.29
C TRP A 135 -1.71 0.59 10.27
N GLU A 136 -2.68 1.44 9.93
CA GLU A 136 -2.48 2.88 10.01
C GLU A 136 -2.43 3.32 11.47
N THR A 137 -1.42 4.12 11.78
CA THR A 137 -1.26 4.77 13.06
C THR A 137 -2.31 5.87 13.19
N VAL A 138 -3.10 5.79 14.27
CA VAL A 138 -4.16 6.75 14.61
C VAL A 138 -3.61 8.17 14.71
N ASP A 139 -2.45 8.29 15.33
CA ASP A 139 -1.74 9.54 15.50
C ASP A 139 -0.29 9.34 15.06
N LYS A 140 0.04 9.86 13.88
CA LYS A 140 1.39 9.82 13.31
C LYS A 140 2.40 10.67 14.10
N SER A 141 1.93 11.51 15.02
CA SER A 141 2.75 12.36 15.89
C SER A 141 2.91 11.81 17.31
N ALA A 142 2.17 10.77 17.68
CA ALA A 142 2.23 10.17 19.01
C ALA A 142 3.53 9.37 19.22
N ALA A 143 4.10 9.47 20.43
CA ALA A 143 5.27 8.70 20.83
C ALA A 143 5.01 7.18 20.86
N GLU A 144 3.75 6.78 21.10
CA GLU A 144 3.30 5.39 21.00
C GLU A 144 2.34 5.23 19.82
N SER A 145 2.68 4.31 18.92
CA SER A 145 1.85 3.92 17.77
C SER A 145 0.58 3.21 18.25
N LYS A 146 -0.53 3.95 18.37
CA LYS A 146 -1.86 3.36 18.52
C LYS A 146 -2.41 2.96 17.15
N GLN A 147 -2.93 1.74 17.04
CA GLN A 147 -3.58 1.24 15.82
C GLN A 147 -5.11 1.33 15.97
N PHE A 148 -5.82 1.46 14.86
CA PHE A 148 -7.27 1.37 14.86
C PHE A 148 -7.71 -0.09 15.01
N THR A 149 -8.79 -0.31 15.77
CA THR A 149 -9.61 -1.51 15.62
C THR A 149 -10.97 -1.05 15.14
N LEU A 150 -11.30 -1.38 13.88
CA LEU A 150 -12.64 -1.15 13.37
C LEU A 150 -13.55 -2.23 13.95
N ARG A 151 -14.63 -1.79 14.60
CA ARG A 151 -15.62 -2.71 15.19
C ARG A 151 -16.99 -2.09 15.10
N THR A 152 -17.93 -2.85 14.55
CA THR A 152 -19.35 -2.55 14.56
C THR A 152 -20.04 -3.60 15.41
N GLN A 153 -20.65 -3.20 16.52
CA GLN A 153 -21.49 -4.09 17.32
C GLN A 153 -22.84 -4.24 16.61
N LEU A 154 -23.21 -5.47 16.25
CA LEU A 154 -24.45 -5.78 15.52
C LEU A 154 -25.57 -6.24 16.47
N SER A 155 -25.22 -6.94 17.55
CA SER A 155 -26.15 -7.40 18.59
C SER A 155 -25.41 -7.55 19.91
N GLU A 156 -26.00 -7.13 21.03
CA GLU A 156 -25.42 -7.36 22.37
C GLU A 156 -25.77 -8.73 22.93
N ASP A 157 -26.95 -9.28 22.58
CA ASP A 157 -27.41 -10.61 22.98
C ASP A 157 -28.16 -11.34 21.85
N PRO A 158 -27.59 -12.40 21.24
CA PRO A 158 -26.23 -12.89 21.48
C PRO A 158 -25.19 -11.86 21.02
N PRO A 159 -24.00 -11.82 21.62
CA PRO A 159 -22.95 -10.88 21.25
C PRO A 159 -22.47 -11.16 19.82
N LEU A 160 -22.77 -10.24 18.91
CA LEU A 160 -22.36 -10.30 17.51
C LEU A 160 -21.71 -8.98 17.12
N SER A 161 -20.52 -9.04 16.56
CA SER A 161 -19.81 -7.88 16.04
C SER A 161 -19.14 -8.18 14.71
N CYS A 162 -19.08 -7.16 13.86
CA CYS A 162 -18.25 -7.15 12.67
C CYS A 162 -16.97 -6.36 12.95
N SER A 163 -15.82 -6.96 12.67
CA SER A 163 -14.52 -6.29 12.75
C SER A 163 -13.92 -6.28 11.34
N PRO A 164 -14.17 -5.23 10.54
CA PRO A 164 -13.67 -5.18 9.17
C PRO A 164 -12.16 -4.90 9.15
N ASP A 165 -11.47 -5.43 8.14
CA ASP A 165 -10.02 -5.23 7.97
C ASP A 165 -9.67 -3.78 7.61
N ALA A 166 -10.59 -3.09 6.94
CA ALA A 166 -10.44 -1.70 6.52
C ALA A 166 -11.80 -1.04 6.23
N ALA A 167 -11.81 0.30 6.15
CA ALA A 167 -12.98 1.11 5.83
C ALA A 167 -12.62 2.27 4.89
N PHE A 168 -13.60 2.66 4.06
CA PHE A 168 -13.59 3.91 3.30
C PHE A 168 -14.48 4.92 4.00
N LEU A 169 -14.01 6.16 4.12
CA LEU A 169 -14.82 7.29 4.54
C LEU A 169 -15.28 8.02 3.28
N LEU A 170 -16.59 8.07 3.06
CA LEU A 170 -17.22 8.61 1.87
C LEU A 170 -18.16 9.77 2.23
N SER A 171 -18.22 10.79 1.38
CA SER A 171 -19.17 11.91 1.45
C SER A 171 -19.87 12.19 0.13
#